data_AF-A0AAU7ZN95-F1
#
_entry.id   AF-A0AAU7ZN95-F1
#
_cell.length_a   1.000
_cell.length_b   1.000
_cell.length_c   1.000
_cell.angle_alpha   90.00
_cell.angle_beta   90.00
_cell.angle_gamma   90.00
#
_symmetry.space_group_name_H-M   'P 1'
#
loop_
_entity.id
_entity.type
_entity.pdbx_description
1 polymer ?
#
loop_
_entity_poly.entity_id
_entity_poly.type
_entity_poly.pdbx_seq_one_letter_code
_entity_poly.pdbx_strand_id
1 'polypeptide(L)'
;MAGEVRIGISGWRYAGWRGVFYPPKLPQRSELAFAAKNFNSIEINGTHYSLQRPEYFAQWAEETPDDFVFAVKGSRFITHMKKLRDVEDALANFFAQGILRLGKKLGPVLWQFPPRFVFDPVKLESFFKMLPRTMKQAAQLAGAHGPKLHGRAHTTVERGTAKQEIRHCVEIRHESFAVPEFIQLLRRYNIGSVVADTVEWPLLMDVTTDFVYCRLHGSEQLYASGYDDAALDVWADRVVAWAGGDDAPSGRFACGERCIKIPARDVYLYFDNDMKVRAPFDAKSLRERVQGRLELQTTV
;
A
#
# COMPACT_ATOMS: atom_id res chain seq x y z
N MET A 1 9.04 -19.13 -10.74
CA MET A 1 8.33 -17.96 -11.27
C MET A 1 8.38 -16.89 -10.21
N ALA A 2 8.72 -15.65 -10.55
CA ALA A 2 8.71 -14.53 -9.60
C ALA A 2 7.26 -14.18 -9.20
N GLY A 3 7.10 -13.50 -8.06
CA GLY A 3 5.81 -12.97 -7.65
C GLY A 3 5.40 -11.73 -8.45
N GLU A 4 4.15 -11.30 -8.29
CA GLU A 4 3.59 -10.20 -9.05
C GLU A 4 4.19 -8.86 -8.59
N VAL A 5 4.76 -8.09 -9.53
CA VAL A 5 5.30 -6.76 -9.25
C VAL A 5 4.32 -5.67 -9.67
N ARG A 6 3.88 -4.87 -8.70
CA ARG A 6 2.89 -3.81 -8.82
C ARG A 6 3.53 -2.47 -8.47
N ILE A 7 3.93 -1.71 -9.50
CA ILE A 7 4.58 -0.41 -9.35
C ILE A 7 3.64 0.69 -9.84
N GLY A 8 3.44 1.70 -9.00
CA GLY A 8 2.62 2.86 -9.36
C GLY A 8 2.80 4.05 -8.43
N ILE A 9 1.70 4.78 -8.24
CA ILE A 9 1.67 6.10 -7.62
C ILE A 9 0.67 6.15 -6.45
N SER A 10 0.92 7.08 -5.52
CA SER A 10 0.10 7.28 -4.32
C SER A 10 -0.94 8.36 -4.57
N GLY A 11 -2.11 7.97 -5.10
CA GLY A 11 -3.12 8.90 -5.56
C GLY A 11 -2.90 9.38 -7.00
N TRP A 12 -3.92 9.98 -7.59
CA TRP A 12 -3.92 10.38 -9.01
C TRP A 12 -4.52 11.76 -9.27
N ARG A 13 -5.13 12.41 -8.29
CA ARG A 13 -5.81 13.71 -8.48
C ARG A 13 -4.97 14.87 -7.99
N TYR A 14 -3.93 15.20 -8.76
CA TYR A 14 -3.01 16.30 -8.43
C TYR A 14 -3.03 17.37 -9.53
N ALA A 15 -3.35 18.61 -9.16
CA ALA A 15 -3.46 19.71 -10.13
C ALA A 15 -2.14 19.99 -10.86
N GLY A 16 -1.00 19.88 -10.15
CA GLY A 16 0.34 20.09 -10.72
C GLY A 16 0.73 19.07 -11.80
N TRP A 17 0.03 17.93 -11.88
CA TRP A 17 0.33 16.89 -12.89
C TRP A 17 -0.27 17.21 -14.26
N ARG A 18 -1.22 18.15 -14.33
CA ARG A 18 -1.90 18.53 -15.57
C ARG A 18 -0.98 19.32 -16.48
N GLY A 19 -0.88 18.88 -17.73
CA GLY A 19 0.05 19.45 -18.72
C GLY A 19 1.49 18.96 -18.57
N VAL A 20 1.77 18.07 -17.60
CA VAL A 20 3.10 17.48 -17.37
C VAL A 20 3.03 15.96 -17.52
N PHE A 21 2.32 15.29 -16.61
CA PHE A 21 2.02 13.86 -16.71
C PHE A 21 0.70 13.62 -17.46
N TYR A 22 -0.34 14.38 -17.12
CA TYR A 22 -1.61 14.32 -17.82
C TYR A 22 -1.59 15.18 -19.09
N PRO A 23 -2.11 14.69 -20.23
CA PRO A 23 -2.25 15.48 -21.43
C PRO A 23 -3.00 16.79 -21.19
N PRO A 24 -2.65 17.87 -21.93
CA PRO A 24 -3.42 19.10 -21.89
C PRO A 24 -4.92 18.83 -22.14
N LYS A 25 -5.78 19.49 -21.37
CA LYS A 25 -7.26 19.39 -21.47
C LYS A 25 -7.85 18.01 -21.11
N LEU A 26 -7.09 17.08 -20.53
CA LEU A 26 -7.67 15.84 -20.00
C LEU A 26 -8.71 16.17 -18.90
N PRO A 27 -9.98 15.73 -19.02
CA PRO A 27 -10.96 15.93 -17.96
C PRO A 27 -10.54 15.20 -16.68
N GLN A 28 -10.70 15.83 -15.51
CA GLN A 28 -10.28 15.23 -14.22
C GLN A 28 -10.88 13.84 -13.98
N ARG A 29 -12.13 13.60 -14.40
CA ARG A 29 -12.78 12.29 -14.28
C ARG A 29 -12.06 11.18 -15.05
N SER A 30 -11.26 11.51 -16.05
CA SER A 30 -10.50 10.58 -16.88
C SER A 30 -9.05 10.40 -16.41
N GLU A 31 -8.62 11.09 -15.35
CA GLU A 31 -7.25 10.98 -14.80
C GLU A 31 -6.93 9.57 -14.31
N LEU A 32 -7.88 8.86 -13.69
CA LEU A 32 -7.68 7.46 -13.25
C LEU A 32 -7.47 6.53 -14.44
N ALA A 33 -8.39 6.56 -15.41
CA ALA A 33 -8.29 5.75 -16.62
C ALA A 33 -7.00 6.04 -17.41
N PHE A 34 -6.51 7.29 -17.39
CA PHE A 34 -5.21 7.62 -17.98
C PHE A 34 -4.04 7.02 -17.17
N ALA A 35 -4.04 7.20 -15.84
CA ALA A 35 -3.00 6.66 -14.98
C ALA A 35 -2.93 5.12 -15.06
N ALA A 36 -4.08 4.44 -15.14
CA ALA A 36 -4.19 2.99 -15.26
C ALA A 36 -3.71 2.41 -16.60
N LYS A 37 -3.46 3.26 -17.61
CA LYS A 37 -2.73 2.84 -18.83
C LYS A 37 -1.22 2.79 -18.63
N ASN A 38 -0.71 3.51 -17.63
CA ASN A 38 0.73 3.67 -17.36
C ASN A 38 1.20 2.79 -16.19
N PHE A 39 0.30 2.43 -15.29
CA PHE A 39 0.60 1.64 -14.08
C PHE A 39 -0.35 0.46 -13.96
N ASN A 40 0.08 -0.60 -13.28
CA ASN A 40 -0.74 -1.78 -12.99
C ASN A 40 -1.29 -1.78 -11.54
N SER A 41 -0.99 -0.73 -10.77
CA SER A 41 -1.51 -0.52 -9.43
C SER A 41 -1.44 0.94 -8.99
N ILE A 42 -2.34 1.37 -8.10
CA ILE A 42 -2.36 2.70 -7.47
C ILE A 42 -2.75 2.56 -5.98
N GLU A 43 -2.14 3.36 -5.11
CA GLU A 43 -2.55 3.51 -3.70
C GLU A 43 -3.66 4.57 -3.58
N ILE A 44 -4.82 4.18 -3.06
CA ILE A 44 -5.94 5.08 -2.77
C ILE A 44 -5.66 5.84 -1.48
N ASN A 45 -5.43 7.15 -1.60
CA ASN A 45 -5.15 8.05 -0.48
C ASN A 45 -6.38 8.79 0.07
N GLY A 46 -7.45 8.95 -0.72
CA GLY A 46 -8.63 9.71 -0.30
C GLY A 46 -9.29 9.17 0.99
N THR A 47 -9.26 7.85 1.17
CA THR A 47 -9.77 7.13 2.34
C THR A 47 -9.04 7.49 3.64
N HIS A 48 -7.82 8.01 3.55
CA HIS A 48 -7.06 8.49 4.69
C HIS A 48 -7.72 9.72 5.34
N TYR A 49 -8.27 10.62 4.52
CA TYR A 49 -8.78 11.91 4.97
C TYR A 49 -10.28 11.89 5.27
N SER A 50 -11.06 11.15 4.50
CA SER A 50 -12.52 11.08 4.67
C SER A 50 -13.10 9.77 4.14
N LEU A 51 -14.27 9.40 4.67
CA LEU A 51 -15.03 8.26 4.16
C LEU A 51 -15.57 8.57 2.76
N GLN A 52 -15.27 7.69 1.83
CA GLN A 52 -15.70 7.78 0.44
C GLN A 52 -17.12 7.20 0.25
N ARG A 53 -17.62 7.26 -0.98
CA ARG A 53 -18.90 6.69 -1.37
C ARG A 53 -18.69 5.35 -2.09
N PRO A 54 -19.54 4.33 -1.87
CA PRO A 54 -19.42 3.04 -2.56
C PRO A 54 -19.41 3.16 -4.09
N GLU A 55 -20.18 4.11 -4.63
CA GLU A 55 -20.24 4.41 -6.05
C GLU A 55 -18.86 4.76 -6.64
N TYR A 56 -17.99 5.44 -5.89
CA TYR A 56 -16.66 5.79 -6.36
C TYR A 56 -15.75 4.58 -6.48
N PHE A 57 -15.80 3.65 -5.52
CA PHE A 57 -15.00 2.42 -5.60
C PHE A 57 -15.47 1.53 -6.76
N ALA A 58 -16.79 1.43 -6.98
CA ALA A 58 -17.34 0.70 -8.12
C ALA A 58 -16.86 1.31 -9.45
N GLN A 59 -16.94 2.64 -9.57
CA GLN A 59 -16.45 3.37 -10.74
C GLN A 59 -14.94 3.17 -10.95
N TRP A 60 -14.12 3.26 -9.89
CA TRP A 60 -12.67 3.05 -10.00
C TRP A 60 -12.32 1.62 -10.44
N ALA A 61 -13.06 0.63 -9.95
CA ALA A 61 -12.90 -0.75 -10.39
C ALA A 61 -13.26 -0.92 -11.87
N GLU A 62 -14.30 -0.26 -12.37
CA GLU A 62 -14.73 -0.33 -13.77
C GLU A 62 -13.79 0.41 -14.74
N GLU A 63 -13.23 1.55 -14.32
CA GLU A 63 -12.37 2.40 -15.15
C GLU A 63 -10.94 1.85 -15.37
N THR A 64 -10.57 0.76 -14.70
CA THR A 64 -9.21 0.19 -14.71
C THR A 64 -9.17 -1.21 -15.34
N PRO A 65 -8.02 -1.66 -15.89
CA PRO A 65 -7.88 -3.03 -16.43
C PRO A 65 -8.24 -4.13 -15.42
N ASP A 66 -8.64 -5.31 -15.90
CA ASP A 66 -9.11 -6.42 -15.05
C ASP A 66 -8.06 -6.91 -14.05
N ASP A 67 -6.79 -6.88 -14.45
CA ASP A 67 -5.64 -7.27 -13.63
C ASP A 67 -5.14 -6.14 -12.73
N PHE A 68 -5.75 -4.95 -12.76
CA PHE A 68 -5.32 -3.80 -11.98
C PHE A 68 -5.59 -3.99 -10.48
N VAL A 69 -4.67 -3.55 -9.62
CA VAL A 69 -4.82 -3.68 -8.16
C VAL A 69 -4.77 -2.31 -7.48
N PHE A 70 -5.68 -2.07 -6.54
CA PHE A 70 -5.67 -0.89 -5.67
C PHE A 70 -5.17 -1.25 -4.28
N ALA A 71 -4.09 -0.61 -3.82
CA ALA A 71 -3.84 -0.54 -2.39
C ALA A 71 -4.73 0.54 -1.75
N VAL A 72 -5.08 0.38 -0.47
CA VAL A 72 -5.99 1.31 0.21
C VAL A 72 -5.36 1.83 1.48
N LYS A 73 -5.21 3.16 1.58
CA LYS A 73 -4.70 3.80 2.79
C LYS A 73 -5.78 3.89 3.87
N GLY A 74 -5.46 3.37 5.04
CA GLY A 74 -6.29 3.39 6.24
C GLY A 74 -6.60 4.80 6.71
N SER A 75 -7.76 4.94 7.39
CA SER A 75 -8.23 6.24 7.88
C SER A 75 -7.29 6.85 8.92
N ARG A 76 -6.93 8.12 8.74
CA ARG A 76 -6.19 8.90 9.74
C ARG A 76 -6.95 9.03 11.06
N PHE A 77 -8.27 8.91 11.03
CA PHE A 77 -9.07 8.92 12.26
C PHE A 77 -8.68 7.75 13.17
N ILE A 78 -8.43 6.57 12.59
CA ILE A 78 -8.00 5.35 13.30
C ILE A 78 -6.54 5.50 13.77
N THR A 79 -5.62 5.80 12.85
CA THR A 79 -4.17 5.71 13.15
C THR A 79 -3.59 6.97 13.79
N HIS A 80 -4.08 8.16 13.44
CA HIS A 80 -3.51 9.44 13.91
C HIS A 80 -4.31 10.05 15.06
N MET A 81 -5.63 10.14 14.93
CA MET A 81 -6.48 10.84 15.90
C MET A 81 -6.79 9.96 17.11
N LYS A 82 -7.33 8.75 16.88
CA LYS A 82 -7.60 7.78 17.94
C LYS A 82 -6.35 7.07 18.43
N LYS A 83 -5.32 6.96 17.57
CA LYS A 83 -4.09 6.20 17.84
C LYS A 83 -4.43 4.78 18.30
N LEU A 84 -5.31 4.12 17.55
CA LEU A 84 -5.79 2.75 17.78
C LEU A 84 -6.61 2.52 19.06
N ARG A 85 -7.05 3.57 19.75
CA ARG A 85 -7.95 3.46 20.93
C ARG A 85 -9.41 3.54 20.53
N ASP A 86 -10.22 2.57 20.95
CA ASP A 86 -11.67 2.50 20.74
C ASP A 86 -12.03 2.78 19.26
N VAL A 87 -11.51 1.92 18.37
CA VAL A 87 -11.56 2.08 16.91
C VAL A 87 -12.48 1.08 16.20
N GLU A 88 -13.20 0.25 16.94
CA GLU A 88 -14.10 -0.79 16.43
C GLU A 88 -15.12 -0.20 15.43
N ASP A 89 -15.89 0.80 15.87
CA ASP A 89 -16.85 1.51 15.03
C ASP A 89 -16.18 2.21 13.84
N ALA A 90 -14.99 2.78 14.05
CA ALA A 90 -14.26 3.48 13.00
C ALA A 90 -13.76 2.49 11.92
N LEU A 91 -13.34 1.30 12.33
CA LEU A 91 -12.89 0.23 11.45
C LEU A 91 -14.07 -0.38 10.68
N ALA A 92 -15.19 -0.63 11.34
CA ALA A 92 -16.44 -1.05 10.69
C ALA A 92 -16.88 -0.03 9.63
N ASN A 93 -16.88 1.27 9.98
CA ASN A 93 -17.17 2.34 9.02
C ASN A 93 -16.17 2.38 7.86
N PHE A 94 -14.88 2.14 8.13
CA PHE A 94 -13.85 2.13 7.10
C PHE A 94 -14.10 1.03 6.06
N PHE A 95 -14.47 -0.19 6.46
CA PHE A 95 -14.78 -1.25 5.50
C PHE A 95 -16.16 -1.08 4.84
N ALA A 96 -17.12 -0.48 5.55
CA ALA A 96 -18.46 -0.21 5.03
C ALA A 96 -18.53 0.95 4.01
N GLN A 97 -17.48 1.75 3.85
CA GLN A 97 -17.51 2.92 2.97
C GLN A 97 -17.55 2.58 1.47
N GLY A 98 -17.34 1.31 1.09
CA GLY A 98 -17.32 0.88 -0.30
C GLY A 98 -16.10 0.09 -0.75
N ILE A 99 -15.09 -0.11 0.10
CA ILE A 99 -13.84 -0.81 -0.25
C ILE A 99 -14.11 -2.17 -0.89
N LEU A 100 -15.13 -2.91 -0.41
CA LEU A 100 -15.48 -4.23 -0.93
C LEU A 100 -15.95 -4.24 -2.40
N ARG A 101 -16.35 -3.07 -2.94
CA ARG A 101 -16.69 -2.90 -4.37
C ARG A 101 -15.49 -3.08 -5.29
N LEU A 102 -14.26 -2.97 -4.77
CA LEU A 102 -13.05 -3.22 -5.56
C LEU A 102 -12.91 -4.71 -5.95
N GLY A 103 -13.60 -5.62 -5.24
CA GLY A 103 -13.62 -7.05 -5.58
C GLY A 103 -12.21 -7.64 -5.69
N LYS A 104 -11.94 -8.31 -6.82
CA LYS A 104 -10.62 -8.90 -7.11
C LYS A 104 -9.49 -7.87 -7.20
N LYS A 105 -9.82 -6.60 -7.46
CA LYS A 105 -8.86 -5.49 -7.54
C LYS A 105 -8.48 -4.92 -6.17
N LEU A 106 -9.06 -5.41 -5.06
CA LEU A 106 -8.63 -5.03 -3.72
C LEU A 106 -7.26 -5.64 -3.39
N GLY A 107 -6.26 -4.77 -3.29
CA GLY A 107 -4.92 -5.08 -2.82
C GLY A 107 -4.74 -4.84 -1.32
N PRO A 108 -3.48 -4.65 -0.87
CA PRO A 108 -3.17 -4.46 0.55
C PRO A 108 -3.78 -3.19 1.15
N VAL A 109 -4.14 -3.26 2.43
CA VAL A 109 -4.58 -2.10 3.23
C VAL A 109 -3.42 -1.61 4.09
N LEU A 110 -3.02 -0.35 3.84
CA LEU A 110 -1.93 0.34 4.53
C LEU A 110 -2.40 1.05 5.80
N TRP A 111 -1.78 0.76 6.94
CA TRP A 111 -1.99 1.45 8.21
C TRP A 111 -0.77 2.27 8.60
N GLN A 112 -0.74 3.53 8.14
CA GLN A 112 0.33 4.47 8.47
C GLN A 112 0.13 5.12 9.84
N PHE A 113 1.14 5.08 10.70
CA PHE A 113 1.15 5.74 12.02
C PHE A 113 1.82 7.12 11.98
N PRO A 114 1.41 8.09 12.82
CA PRO A 114 2.09 9.38 12.92
C PRO A 114 3.46 9.25 13.63
N PRO A 115 4.40 10.20 13.44
CA PRO A 115 5.70 10.18 14.10
C PRO A 115 5.66 10.15 15.64
N ARG A 116 4.58 10.68 16.24
CA ARG A 116 4.38 10.67 17.70
C ARG A 116 3.73 9.40 18.23
N PHE A 117 3.58 8.36 17.40
CA PHE A 117 3.12 7.06 17.84
C PHE A 117 4.34 6.22 18.19
N VAL A 118 4.44 5.82 19.46
CA VAL A 118 5.54 5.00 19.98
C VAL A 118 5.11 3.54 19.95
N PHE A 119 6.01 2.64 19.57
CA PHE A 119 5.80 1.19 19.64
C PHE A 119 5.24 0.75 20.99
N ASP A 120 4.12 0.04 20.92
CA ASP A 120 3.40 -0.56 22.04
C ASP A 120 2.84 -1.89 21.54
N PRO A 121 3.45 -3.02 21.91
CA PRO A 121 3.10 -4.32 21.35
C PRO A 121 1.67 -4.74 21.72
N VAL A 122 1.20 -4.42 22.92
CA VAL A 122 -0.15 -4.78 23.39
C VAL A 122 -1.21 -4.04 22.58
N LYS A 123 -0.99 -2.74 22.35
CA LYS A 123 -1.89 -1.91 21.54
C LYS A 123 -1.94 -2.38 20.08
N LEU A 124 -0.78 -2.66 19.48
CA LEU A 124 -0.71 -3.15 18.10
C LEU A 124 -1.34 -4.53 17.96
N GLU A 125 -1.03 -5.46 18.86
CA GLU A 125 -1.60 -6.80 18.84
C GLU A 125 -3.14 -6.77 18.96
N SER A 126 -3.66 -5.91 19.83
CA SER A 126 -5.11 -5.69 19.97
C SER A 126 -5.71 -5.18 18.66
N PHE A 127 -5.06 -4.23 17.98
CA PHE A 127 -5.49 -3.77 16.66
C PHE A 127 -5.42 -4.86 15.59
N PHE A 128 -4.35 -5.65 15.56
CA PHE A 128 -4.15 -6.71 14.57
C PHE A 128 -5.20 -7.82 14.69
N LYS A 129 -5.69 -8.12 15.90
CA LYS A 129 -6.79 -9.07 16.12
C LYS A 129 -8.13 -8.60 15.53
N MET A 130 -8.32 -7.28 15.37
CA MET A 130 -9.55 -6.72 14.78
C MET A 130 -9.53 -6.68 13.25
N LEU A 131 -8.36 -6.81 12.62
CA LEU A 131 -8.24 -6.69 11.16
C LEU A 131 -8.85 -7.92 10.45
N PRO A 132 -9.80 -7.71 9.51
CA PRO A 132 -10.40 -8.81 8.76
C PRO A 132 -9.36 -9.41 7.80
N ARG A 133 -9.24 -10.74 7.76
CA ARG A 133 -8.26 -11.45 6.91
C ARG A 133 -8.83 -11.89 5.58
N THR A 134 -10.15 -11.79 5.41
CA THR A 134 -10.86 -12.15 4.17
C THR A 134 -11.92 -11.12 3.84
N MET A 135 -12.31 -11.06 2.57
CA MET A 135 -13.45 -10.25 2.11
C MET A 135 -14.74 -10.55 2.89
N LYS A 136 -15.00 -11.82 3.22
CA LYS A 136 -16.15 -12.20 4.06
C LYS A 136 -16.08 -11.60 5.46
N GLN A 137 -14.92 -11.67 6.12
CA GLN A 137 -14.73 -11.07 7.44
C GLN A 137 -14.86 -9.54 7.39
N ALA A 138 -14.36 -8.90 6.32
CA ALA A 138 -14.51 -7.46 6.14
C ALA A 138 -15.97 -7.04 5.90
N ALA A 139 -16.75 -7.84 5.16
CA ALA A 139 -18.19 -7.65 5.02
C ALA A 139 -18.94 -7.79 6.36
N GLN A 140 -18.60 -8.80 7.16
CA GLN A 140 -19.17 -8.99 8.50
C GLN A 140 -18.85 -7.80 9.41
N LEU A 141 -17.59 -7.35 9.42
CA LEU A 141 -17.16 -6.17 10.17
C LEU A 141 -17.85 -4.90 9.68
N ALA A 142 -17.97 -4.71 8.37
CA ALA A 142 -18.71 -3.62 7.76
C ALA A 142 -20.19 -3.61 8.16
N GLY A 143 -20.80 -4.77 8.41
CA GLY A 143 -22.17 -4.90 8.91
C GLY A 143 -22.41 -4.25 10.27
N ALA A 144 -21.35 -4.05 11.07
CA ALA A 144 -21.40 -3.35 12.35
C ALA A 144 -21.15 -1.82 12.20
N HIS A 145 -21.34 -1.25 11.01
CA HIS A 145 -21.11 0.18 10.80
C HIS A 145 -22.01 1.06 11.67
N GLY A 146 -21.50 2.24 12.01
CA GLY A 146 -22.25 3.21 12.79
C GLY A 146 -23.32 3.96 11.97
N PRO A 147 -24.10 4.83 12.65
CA PRO A 147 -25.19 5.60 12.06
C PRO A 147 -24.75 6.53 10.92
N LYS A 148 -23.48 6.95 10.90
CA LYS A 148 -22.91 7.83 9.87
C LYS A 148 -22.98 7.26 8.45
N LEU A 149 -23.14 5.94 8.30
CA LEU A 149 -23.21 5.27 7.01
C LEU A 149 -24.58 4.66 6.71
N HIS A 150 -25.60 4.90 7.54
CA HIS A 150 -26.97 4.42 7.27
C HIS A 150 -27.43 4.88 5.88
N GLY A 151 -27.94 3.93 5.09
CA GLY A 151 -28.43 4.18 3.72
C GLY A 151 -27.35 4.34 2.64
N ARG A 152 -26.06 4.35 3.00
CA ARG A 152 -24.94 4.45 2.04
C ARG A 152 -23.80 3.46 2.30
N ALA A 153 -23.95 2.57 3.28
CA ALA A 153 -22.97 1.53 3.57
C ALA A 153 -22.97 0.45 2.49
N HIS A 154 -21.81 -0.17 2.28
CA HIS A 154 -21.67 -1.37 1.46
C HIS A 154 -21.06 -2.49 2.30
N THR A 155 -21.83 -3.56 2.50
CA THR A 155 -21.53 -4.65 3.46
C THR A 155 -21.55 -6.03 2.81
N THR A 156 -21.58 -6.08 1.48
CA THR A 156 -21.59 -7.33 0.71
C THR A 156 -20.32 -7.45 -0.12
N VAL A 157 -20.05 -8.65 -0.61
CA VAL A 157 -18.90 -8.95 -1.48
C VAL A 157 -19.41 -9.50 -2.81
N GLU A 158 -18.62 -9.30 -3.85
CA GLU A 158 -18.88 -9.91 -5.15
C GLU A 158 -18.88 -11.44 -5.05
N ARG A 159 -19.68 -12.10 -5.90
CA ARG A 159 -19.72 -13.56 -5.97
C ARG A 159 -18.31 -14.10 -6.30
N GLY A 160 -17.85 -15.05 -5.50
CA GLY A 160 -16.54 -15.69 -5.70
C GLY A 160 -15.36 -14.98 -5.04
N THR A 161 -15.53 -13.77 -4.49
CA THR A 161 -14.43 -13.05 -3.80
C THR A 161 -14.45 -13.24 -2.28
N ALA A 162 -15.46 -13.90 -1.71
CA ALA A 162 -15.62 -14.04 -0.26
C ALA A 162 -14.42 -14.64 0.48
N LYS A 163 -13.67 -15.55 -0.16
CA LYS A 163 -12.46 -16.18 0.40
C LYS A 163 -11.16 -15.43 0.06
N GLN A 164 -11.21 -14.41 -0.80
CA GLN A 164 -10.04 -13.61 -1.12
C GLN A 164 -9.48 -12.99 0.16
N GLU A 165 -8.18 -13.14 0.34
CA GLU A 165 -7.47 -12.62 1.49
C GLU A 165 -7.36 -11.10 1.42
N ILE A 166 -7.41 -10.46 2.59
CA ILE A 166 -7.08 -9.04 2.73
C ILE A 166 -5.73 -8.96 3.42
N ARG A 167 -4.76 -8.49 2.66
CA ARG A 167 -3.40 -8.24 3.13
C ARG A 167 -3.35 -6.89 3.85
N HIS A 168 -2.58 -6.84 4.93
CA HIS A 168 -2.42 -5.64 5.75
C HIS A 168 -0.95 -5.32 5.91
N CYS A 169 -0.60 -4.04 5.87
CA CYS A 169 0.74 -3.57 6.19
C CYS A 169 0.69 -2.34 7.11
N VAL A 170 1.76 -2.09 7.84
CA VAL A 170 1.91 -0.92 8.73
C VAL A 170 3.12 -0.10 8.32
N GLU A 171 2.96 1.22 8.29
CA GLU A 171 4.07 2.15 8.11
C GLU A 171 4.36 2.86 9.42
N ILE A 172 5.62 2.75 9.85
CA ILE A 172 6.14 3.33 11.09
C ILE A 172 6.83 4.66 10.81
N ARG A 173 6.83 5.56 11.79
CA ARG A 173 7.50 6.87 11.70
C ARG A 173 8.27 7.24 12.95
N HIS A 174 8.58 6.25 13.79
CA HIS A 174 9.21 6.45 15.09
C HIS A 174 10.23 5.34 15.35
N GLU A 175 11.40 5.72 15.86
CA GLU A 175 12.56 4.84 16.05
C GLU A 175 12.30 3.68 17.01
N SER A 176 11.37 3.83 17.96
CA SER A 176 11.06 2.76 18.92
C SER A 176 10.47 1.49 18.30
N PHE A 177 10.10 1.51 17.02
CA PHE A 177 9.70 0.33 16.27
C PHE A 177 10.87 -0.47 15.69
N ALA A 178 12.09 0.10 15.65
CA ALA A 178 13.28 -0.53 15.10
C ALA A 178 13.89 -1.57 16.06
N VAL A 179 13.05 -2.52 16.51
CA VAL A 179 13.39 -3.58 17.45
C VAL A 179 12.87 -4.95 16.95
N PRO A 180 13.54 -6.07 17.27
CA PRO A 180 13.12 -7.41 16.81
C PRO A 180 11.69 -7.79 17.20
N GLU A 181 11.22 -7.36 18.37
CA GLU A 181 9.89 -7.67 18.91
C GLU A 181 8.77 -7.17 18.00
N PHE A 182 8.97 -6.01 17.36
CA PHE A 182 8.03 -5.48 16.39
C PHE A 182 7.95 -6.36 15.14
N ILE A 183 9.10 -6.75 14.58
CA ILE A 183 9.19 -7.60 13.39
C ILE A 183 8.58 -8.99 13.66
N GLN A 184 8.84 -9.56 14.84
CA GLN A 184 8.26 -10.84 15.26
C GLN A 184 6.74 -10.74 15.43
N LEU A 185 6.23 -9.65 15.99
CA LEU A 185 4.79 -9.41 16.11
C LEU A 185 4.12 -9.34 14.73
N LEU A 186 4.73 -8.63 13.78
CA LEU A 186 4.24 -8.56 12.40
C LEU A 186 4.19 -9.94 11.72
N ARG A 187 5.28 -10.73 11.83
CA ARG A 187 5.34 -12.11 11.30
C ARG A 187 4.25 -12.99 11.90
N ARG A 188 4.03 -12.91 13.22
CA ARG A 188 2.98 -13.69 13.92
C ARG A 188 1.58 -13.43 13.36
N TYR A 189 1.27 -12.19 12.98
CA TYR A 189 -0.05 -11.79 12.50
C TYR A 189 -0.16 -11.71 10.97
N ASN A 190 0.89 -12.11 10.24
CA ASN A 190 1.01 -11.95 8.79
C ASN A 190 0.68 -10.52 8.33
N ILE A 191 1.36 -9.53 8.92
CA ILE A 191 1.22 -8.11 8.58
C ILE A 191 2.54 -7.60 8.01
N GLY A 192 2.48 -6.94 6.86
CA GLY A 192 3.65 -6.39 6.18
C GLY A 192 4.27 -5.22 6.95
N SER A 193 5.58 -5.24 7.14
CA SER A 193 6.35 -4.04 7.45
C SER A 193 6.51 -3.24 6.18
N VAL A 194 6.08 -1.97 6.17
CA VAL A 194 6.27 -1.11 5.00
C VAL A 194 7.73 -0.66 4.93
N VAL A 195 8.36 -0.91 3.78
CA VAL A 195 9.66 -0.34 3.44
C VAL A 195 9.44 1.10 2.95
N ALA A 196 9.52 2.05 3.87
CA ALA A 196 9.28 3.47 3.60
C ALA A 196 10.59 4.22 3.41
N ASP A 197 10.87 4.64 2.18
CA ASP A 197 12.07 5.41 1.87
C ASP A 197 11.86 6.89 2.14
N THR A 198 12.37 7.34 3.28
CA THR A 198 12.15 8.68 3.82
C THR A 198 13.42 9.20 4.47
N VAL A 199 13.58 10.53 4.49
CA VAL A 199 14.73 11.19 5.12
C VAL A 199 14.63 11.20 6.65
N GLU A 200 13.41 11.22 7.21
CA GLU A 200 13.18 11.50 8.63
C GLU A 200 12.89 10.27 9.50
N TRP A 201 12.44 9.17 8.89
CA TRP A 201 11.88 8.04 9.62
C TRP A 201 12.67 6.74 9.38
N PRO A 202 12.54 5.73 10.27
CA PRO A 202 13.30 4.51 10.15
C PRO A 202 12.94 3.76 8.86
N LEU A 203 13.94 3.55 8.00
CA LEU A 203 13.84 2.66 6.85
C LEU A 203 14.31 1.26 7.25
N LEU A 204 13.37 0.34 7.40
CA LEU A 204 13.62 -1.06 7.71
C LEU A 204 13.36 -1.93 6.48
N MET A 205 14.25 -2.88 6.23
CA MET A 205 14.15 -3.83 5.11
C MET A 205 13.58 -5.19 5.52
N ASP A 206 13.23 -5.36 6.80
CA ASP A 206 12.68 -6.61 7.31
C ASP A 206 11.42 -7.06 6.58
N VAL A 207 11.49 -8.21 5.92
CA VAL A 207 10.31 -8.86 5.34
C VAL A 207 9.55 -9.67 6.40
N THR A 208 8.25 -9.45 6.49
CA THR A 208 7.37 -10.04 7.51
C THR A 208 6.23 -10.89 6.95
N THR A 209 6.07 -10.92 5.63
CA THR A 209 4.95 -11.56 4.92
C THR A 209 5.39 -12.21 3.60
N ASP A 210 4.45 -12.86 2.91
CA ASP A 210 4.58 -13.38 1.54
C ASP A 210 4.53 -12.27 0.47
N PHE A 211 4.37 -11.01 0.87
CA PHE A 211 4.47 -9.84 0.01
C PHE A 211 5.36 -8.76 0.66
N VAL A 212 5.81 -7.81 -0.16
CA VAL A 212 6.51 -6.59 0.29
C VAL A 212 5.71 -5.37 -0.13
N TYR A 213 5.63 -4.37 0.75
CA TYR A 213 4.99 -3.09 0.48
C TYR A 213 6.01 -1.97 0.64
N CYS A 214 6.20 -1.16 -0.39
CA CYS A 214 7.16 -0.07 -0.43
C CYS A 214 6.46 1.25 -0.66
N ARG A 215 6.92 2.30 0.03
CA ARG A 215 6.51 3.69 -0.24
C ARG A 215 7.74 4.56 -0.38
N LEU A 216 7.89 5.19 -1.54
CA LEU A 216 9.05 5.99 -1.88
C LEU A 216 8.68 7.47 -1.78
N HIS A 217 9.14 8.12 -0.70
CA HIS A 217 8.76 9.50 -0.37
C HIS A 217 9.76 10.55 -0.90
N GLY A 218 10.90 10.14 -1.47
CA GLY A 218 11.98 11.00 -1.92
C GLY A 218 13.23 10.91 -1.02
N SER A 219 14.41 10.93 -1.65
CA SER A 219 15.72 10.60 -1.05
C SER A 219 16.44 11.74 -0.31
N GLU A 220 16.15 13.01 -0.62
CA GLU A 220 16.85 14.17 -0.06
C GLU A 220 15.93 15.15 0.67
N GLN A 221 14.69 15.27 0.20
CA GLN A 221 13.63 16.08 0.80
C GLN A 221 12.30 15.33 0.68
N LEU A 222 11.60 15.24 1.80
CA LEU A 222 10.29 14.60 1.90
C LEU A 222 9.32 15.19 0.86
N TYR A 223 8.83 14.34 -0.02
CA TYR A 223 7.88 14.63 -1.10
C TYR A 223 8.36 15.57 -2.23
N ALA A 224 9.60 16.05 -2.20
CA ALA A 224 10.11 17.09 -3.11
C ALA A 224 11.33 16.69 -3.95
N SER A 225 12.02 15.62 -3.57
CA SER A 225 13.18 15.07 -4.31
C SER A 225 12.73 13.94 -5.23
N GLY A 226 13.23 13.95 -6.46
CA GLY A 226 13.13 12.81 -7.37
C GLY A 226 14.22 11.81 -7.08
N TYR A 227 14.12 10.62 -7.67
CA TYR A 227 15.17 9.62 -7.62
C TYR A 227 16.09 9.76 -8.83
N ASP A 228 17.40 9.72 -8.62
CA ASP A 228 18.35 9.59 -9.72
C ASP A 228 18.41 8.14 -10.23
N ASP A 229 19.08 7.95 -11.38
CA ASP A 229 19.12 6.64 -12.04
C ASP A 229 19.78 5.57 -11.15
N ALA A 230 20.83 5.93 -10.41
CA ALA A 230 21.53 5.01 -9.51
C ALA A 230 20.64 4.56 -8.34
N ALA A 231 19.87 5.49 -7.74
CA ALA A 231 18.92 5.15 -6.70
C ALA A 231 17.80 4.25 -7.23
N LEU A 232 17.28 4.53 -8.44
CA LEU A 232 16.28 3.68 -9.08
C LEU A 232 16.82 2.28 -9.41
N ASP A 233 18.10 2.15 -9.77
CA ASP A 233 18.72 0.84 -10.00
C ASP A 233 18.83 0.02 -8.71
N VAL A 234 19.20 0.65 -7.58
CA VAL A 234 19.21 0.00 -6.26
C VAL A 234 17.80 -0.48 -5.88
N TRP A 235 16.77 0.33 -6.14
CA TRP A 235 15.38 -0.07 -5.91
C TRP A 235 14.94 -1.21 -6.83
N ALA A 236 15.36 -1.19 -8.10
CA ALA A 236 15.04 -2.26 -9.04
C ALA A 236 15.63 -3.60 -8.59
N ASP A 237 16.89 -3.60 -8.14
CA ASP A 237 17.55 -4.81 -7.62
C ASP A 237 16.84 -5.37 -6.37
N ARG A 238 16.40 -4.48 -5.45
CA ARG A 238 15.60 -4.88 -4.29
C ARG A 238 14.27 -5.49 -4.68
N VAL A 239 13.54 -4.86 -5.61
CA VAL A 239 12.24 -5.35 -6.09
C VAL A 239 12.38 -6.73 -6.74
N VAL A 240 13.41 -6.93 -7.56
CA VAL A 240 13.68 -8.22 -8.20
C VAL A 240 14.05 -9.30 -7.17
N ALA A 241 14.90 -8.96 -6.19
CA ALA A 241 15.24 -9.89 -5.11
C ALA A 241 13.99 -10.33 -4.33
N TRP A 242 13.16 -9.37 -3.91
CA TRP A 242 11.90 -9.69 -3.23
C TRP A 242 10.95 -10.51 -4.10
N ALA A 243 10.78 -10.13 -5.37
CA ALA A 243 9.91 -10.87 -6.30
C ALA A 243 10.36 -12.33 -6.48
N GLY A 244 11.67 -12.57 -6.49
CA GLY A 244 12.29 -13.91 -6.50
C GLY A 244 12.25 -14.65 -5.15
N GLY A 245 11.65 -14.05 -4.12
CA GLY A 245 11.50 -14.64 -2.80
C GLY A 245 12.75 -14.56 -1.91
N ASP A 246 13.73 -13.75 -2.27
CA ASP A 246 14.88 -13.38 -1.43
C ASP A 246 14.57 -12.14 -0.56
N ASP A 247 15.46 -11.87 0.40
CA ASP A 247 15.44 -10.64 1.20
C ASP A 247 16.15 -9.50 0.46
N ALA A 248 16.06 -8.26 0.97
CA ALA A 248 16.79 -7.14 0.38
C ALA A 248 18.32 -7.40 0.45
N PRO A 249 19.08 -7.08 -0.61
CA PRO A 249 20.53 -7.31 -0.64
C PRO A 249 21.28 -6.49 0.42
N SER A 250 20.76 -5.30 0.75
CA SER A 250 21.35 -4.36 1.71
C SER A 250 20.27 -3.50 2.38
N GLY A 251 20.62 -2.93 3.52
CA GLY A 251 19.80 -1.98 4.26
C GLY A 251 19.82 -2.27 5.76
N ARG A 252 19.02 -1.51 6.49
CA ARG A 252 18.87 -1.68 7.94
C ARG A 252 17.79 -2.72 8.23
N PHE A 253 18.10 -3.63 9.14
CA PHE A 253 17.16 -4.63 9.65
C PHE A 253 17.02 -4.45 11.16
N ALA A 254 15.78 -4.40 11.65
CA ALA A 254 15.49 -4.37 13.08
C ALA A 254 15.66 -5.76 13.70
N CYS A 255 15.37 -6.81 12.94
CA CYS A 255 15.63 -8.19 13.32
C CYS A 255 16.90 -8.68 12.62
N GLY A 256 17.86 -9.23 13.37
CA GLY A 256 19.06 -9.83 12.78
C GLY A 256 18.76 -11.09 11.95
N GLU A 257 17.58 -11.68 12.12
CA GLU A 257 17.11 -12.84 11.36
C GLU A 257 16.43 -12.40 10.06
N ARG A 258 17.10 -12.71 8.94
CA ARG A 258 16.54 -12.58 7.59
C ARG A 258 15.31 -13.46 7.41
N CYS A 259 14.43 -13.06 6.50
CA CYS A 259 13.25 -13.85 6.19
C CYS A 259 13.63 -15.19 5.51
N ILE A 260 12.83 -16.24 5.76
CA ILE A 260 12.97 -17.53 5.07
C ILE A 260 12.74 -17.31 3.58
N LYS A 261 13.65 -17.81 2.73
CA LYS A 261 13.44 -17.77 1.27
C LYS A 261 12.18 -18.55 0.91
N ILE A 262 11.31 -17.93 0.12
CA ILE A 262 10.12 -18.59 -0.43
C ILE A 262 10.19 -18.59 -1.97
N PRO A 263 9.33 -19.33 -2.69
CA PRO A 263 9.43 -19.40 -4.15
C PRO A 263 9.21 -18.07 -4.89
N ALA A 264 8.39 -17.18 -4.31
CA ALA A 264 7.99 -15.89 -4.88
C ALA A 264 7.37 -15.00 -3.82
N ARG A 265 7.52 -13.66 -3.93
CA ARG A 265 6.72 -12.68 -3.19
C ARG A 265 6.11 -11.66 -4.12
N ASP A 266 4.87 -11.26 -3.83
CA ASP A 266 4.29 -10.10 -4.51
C ASP A 266 4.95 -8.82 -3.98
N VAL A 267 5.19 -7.84 -4.84
CA VAL A 267 5.80 -6.56 -4.47
C VAL A 267 4.87 -5.43 -4.87
N TYR A 268 4.43 -4.63 -3.91
CA TYR A 268 3.63 -3.43 -4.13
C TYR A 268 4.49 -2.21 -3.82
N LEU A 269 4.73 -1.34 -4.78
CA LEU A 269 5.57 -0.16 -4.62
C LEU A 269 4.87 1.08 -5.15
N TYR A 270 4.77 2.09 -4.30
CA TYR A 270 4.12 3.36 -4.64
C TYR A 270 5.06 4.54 -4.41
N PHE A 271 5.18 5.39 -5.41
CA PHE A 271 5.81 6.70 -5.25
C PHE A 271 4.82 7.67 -4.62
N ASP A 272 5.26 8.39 -3.58
CA ASP A 272 4.47 9.39 -2.83
C ASP A 272 5.11 10.79 -2.94
N ASN A 273 6.15 10.96 -3.77
CA ASN A 273 6.88 12.21 -3.99
C ASN A 273 6.15 13.18 -4.95
N ASP A 274 4.91 13.51 -4.59
CA ASP A 274 3.93 14.10 -5.50
C ASP A 274 4.03 15.63 -5.63
N MET A 275 4.79 16.33 -4.77
CA MET A 275 4.83 17.80 -4.75
C MET A 275 5.48 18.42 -6.00
N LYS A 276 6.38 17.69 -6.69
CA LYS A 276 7.06 18.17 -7.91
C LYS A 276 6.75 17.35 -9.16
N VAL A 277 5.64 16.60 -9.19
CA VAL A 277 5.23 15.75 -10.33
C VAL A 277 6.26 14.66 -10.66
N ARG A 278 7.13 14.27 -9.71
CA ARG A 278 8.19 13.29 -9.98
C ARG A 278 7.66 11.85 -9.96
N ALA A 279 6.72 11.57 -9.05
CA ALA A 279 6.20 10.22 -8.81
C ALA A 279 5.80 9.44 -10.08
N PRO A 280 5.02 9.98 -11.06
CA PRO A 280 4.66 9.20 -12.24
C PRO A 280 5.85 8.85 -13.14
N PHE A 281 6.86 9.72 -13.22
CA PHE A 281 8.05 9.48 -14.04
C PHE A 281 8.99 8.50 -13.35
N ASP A 282 9.24 8.67 -12.05
CA ASP A 282 10.07 7.76 -11.27
C ASP A 282 9.44 6.34 -11.25
N ALA A 283 8.11 6.24 -11.10
CA ALA A 283 7.38 4.98 -11.17
C ALA A 283 7.52 4.28 -12.53
N LYS A 284 7.41 5.02 -13.63
CA LYS A 284 7.61 4.47 -14.98
C LYS A 284 9.04 3.99 -15.17
N SER A 285 10.00 4.83 -14.78
CA SER A 285 11.44 4.59 -14.87
C SER A 285 11.87 3.35 -14.07
N LEU A 286 11.32 3.15 -12.86
CA LEU A 286 11.57 1.96 -12.05
C LEU A 286 10.92 0.71 -12.66
N ARG A 287 9.69 0.82 -13.17
CA ARG A 287 8.99 -0.32 -13.78
C ARG A 287 9.74 -0.87 -14.99
N GLU A 288 10.24 0.00 -15.86
CA GLU A 288 11.05 -0.39 -17.03
C GLU A 288 12.33 -1.12 -16.59
N ARG A 289 13.02 -0.61 -15.56
CA ARG A 289 14.22 -1.24 -14.97
C ARG A 289 13.97 -2.62 -14.38
N VAL A 290 12.85 -2.79 -13.68
CA VAL A 290 12.48 -4.07 -13.06
C VAL A 290 12.09 -5.08 -14.14
N GLN A 291 11.30 -4.66 -15.12
CA GLN A 291 10.88 -5.53 -16.23
C GLN A 291 12.11 -6.06 -17.00
N GLY A 292 13.05 -5.18 -17.37
CA GLY A 292 14.27 -5.61 -18.06
C GLY A 292 15.10 -6.62 -17.26
N ARG A 293 15.18 -6.47 -15.94
CA ARG A 293 15.89 -7.42 -15.07
C ARG A 293 15.18 -8.77 -14.96
N LEU A 294 13.85 -8.79 -14.84
CA LEU A 294 13.06 -10.03 -14.76
C LEU A 294 13.10 -10.82 -16.09
N GLU A 295 13.09 -10.13 -17.23
CA GLU A 295 13.21 -10.75 -18.56
C GLU A 295 14.57 -11.43 -18.74
N LEU A 296 15.65 -10.78 -18.30
CA LEU A 296 17.00 -11.36 -18.32
C LEU A 296 17.11 -12.63 -17.46
N GLN A 297 16.47 -12.66 -16.29
CA GLN A 297 16.46 -13.85 -15.41
C GLN A 297 15.70 -15.05 -15.98
N THR A 298 14.78 -14.83 -16.93
CA THR A 298 13.97 -15.89 -17.53
C THR A 298 14.63 -16.49 -18.77
N THR A 299 15.66 -15.84 -19.31
CA THR A 299 16.36 -16.23 -20.55
C THR A 299 17.60 -17.09 -20.30
N VAL A 300 17.97 -17.30 -19.02
CA VAL A 300 19.10 -18.12 -18.55
C VAL A 300 18.57 -19.41 -17.94
#